data_AF-A0A269WB81-F1
#
_entry.id   AF-A0A269WB81-F1
#
_cell.length_a   1.000
_cell.length_b   1.000
_cell.length_c   1.000
_cell.angle_alpha   90.00
_cell.angle_beta   90.00
_cell.angle_gamma   90.00
#
_symmetry.space_group_name_H-M   'P 1'
#
loop_
_entity.id
_entity.type
_entity.pdbx_description
1 polymer ?
#
loop_
_entity_poly.entity_id
_entity_poly.type
_entity_poly.pdbx_seq_one_letter_code
_entity_poly.pdbx_strand_id
1 'polypeptide(L)'
;MRPLFQAIIKEIGSSKAIAINFFDETGTHADQIIRGIDGVEELAIIDNVLDAMRLHNVDTVDIETDSETLFKLFLPVAGVKVTLVPSSTLSGLYRQLSPGSPIYPILEDIFFEKEEDEPTEEIKEIEENPEPRKPWYIRFFQYIKGVFLND
;
A
#
# COMPACT_ATOMS: atom_id res chain seq x y z
N MET A 1 -11.50 7.40 -20.88
CA MET A 1 -10.72 8.52 -20.29
C MET A 1 -9.39 7.93 -19.84
N ARG A 2 -8.37 8.72 -19.49
CA ARG A 2 -7.18 8.10 -18.86
C ARG A 2 -7.59 7.56 -17.49
N PRO A 3 -7.04 6.41 -17.06
CA PRO A 3 -7.23 5.94 -15.70
C PRO A 3 -6.71 6.96 -14.68
N LEU A 4 -7.28 6.95 -13.49
CA LEU A 4 -6.96 7.87 -12.41
C LEU A 4 -6.48 7.10 -11.19
N PHE A 5 -5.32 7.49 -10.66
CA PHE A 5 -4.86 7.12 -9.33
C PHE A 5 -5.05 8.29 -8.38
N GLN A 6 -5.84 8.08 -7.34
CA GLN A 6 -5.84 8.98 -6.19
C GLN A 6 -4.90 8.39 -5.14
N ALA A 7 -3.80 9.09 -4.83
CA ALA A 7 -2.74 8.55 -4.01
C ALA A 7 -2.43 9.47 -2.81
N ILE A 8 -2.42 8.90 -1.61
CA ILE A 8 -1.98 9.57 -0.39
C ILE A 8 -0.84 8.79 0.25
N ILE A 9 0.01 9.51 0.98
CA ILE A 9 1.03 8.94 1.86
C ILE A 9 0.68 9.33 3.28
N LYS A 10 0.60 8.36 4.18
CA LYS A 10 0.19 8.57 5.56
C LYS A 10 1.00 7.71 6.51
N GLU A 11 1.31 8.26 7.66
CA GLU A 11 1.84 7.50 8.80
C GLU A 11 0.72 6.73 9.48
N ILE A 12 0.97 5.44 9.69
CA ILE A 12 0.10 4.48 10.38
C ILE A 12 0.99 3.84 11.45
N GLY A 13 0.92 4.36 12.68
CA GLY A 13 1.84 3.95 13.75
C GLY A 13 3.24 4.50 13.55
N SER A 14 4.23 3.62 13.68
CA SER A 14 5.64 3.92 13.37
C SER A 14 5.98 3.76 11.88
N SER A 15 5.06 3.22 11.08
CA SER A 15 5.26 2.93 9.65
C SER A 15 4.60 3.96 8.75
N LYS A 16 5.22 4.25 7.60
CA LYS A 16 4.58 5.00 6.50
C LYS A 16 3.90 4.03 5.53
N ALA A 17 2.74 4.42 5.02
CA ALA A 17 2.02 3.68 4.00
C ALA A 17 1.59 4.60 2.85
N ILE A 18 1.57 4.05 1.64
CA ILE A 18 0.92 4.64 0.48
C ILE A 18 -0.43 3.95 0.26
N ALA A 19 -1.47 4.74 0.05
CA ALA A 19 -2.79 4.25 -0.33
C ALA A 19 -3.19 4.86 -1.66
N ILE A 20 -3.58 3.99 -2.60
CA ILE A 20 -3.94 4.34 -3.98
C ILE A 20 -5.33 3.79 -4.27
N ASN A 21 -6.26 4.68 -4.59
CA ASN A 21 -7.51 4.30 -5.24
C ASN A 21 -7.31 4.34 -6.75
N PHE A 22 -7.63 3.24 -7.41
CA PHE A 22 -7.62 3.13 -8.86
C PHE A 22 -9.03 3.30 -9.41
N PHE A 23 -9.17 4.23 -10.34
CA PHE A 23 -10.35 4.40 -11.17
C PHE A 23 -10.00 4.08 -12.61
N ASP A 24 -10.81 3.23 -13.23
CA ASP A 24 -10.60 2.80 -14.60
C ASP A 24 -10.92 3.91 -15.62
N GLU A 25 -10.80 3.60 -16.91
CA GLU A 25 -11.06 4.54 -18.00
C GLU A 25 -12.52 5.03 -18.07
N THR A 26 -13.44 4.33 -17.40
CA THR A 26 -14.86 4.68 -17.29
C THR A 26 -15.14 5.61 -16.10
N GLY A 27 -14.16 5.81 -15.23
CA GLY A 27 -14.29 6.55 -13.98
C GLY A 27 -14.86 5.72 -12.83
N THR A 28 -14.95 4.40 -13.00
CA THR A 28 -15.44 3.49 -11.97
C THR A 28 -14.30 3.13 -11.04
N HIS A 29 -14.54 3.14 -9.72
CA HIS A 29 -13.56 2.65 -8.74
C HIS A 29 -13.37 1.15 -8.95
N ALA A 30 -12.17 0.76 -9.35
CA ALA A 30 -11.86 -0.60 -9.77
C ALA A 30 -11.04 -1.35 -8.71
N ASP A 31 -10.16 -0.65 -7.99
CA ASP A 31 -9.35 -1.28 -6.94
C ASP A 31 -8.83 -0.26 -5.90
N GLN A 32 -8.39 -0.79 -4.77
CA GLN A 32 -7.69 -0.06 -3.73
C GLN A 32 -6.42 -0.80 -3.29
N ILE A 33 -5.29 -0.12 -3.38
CA ILE A 33 -3.98 -0.65 -3.02
C ILE A 33 -3.47 0.10 -1.80
N ILE A 34 -3.11 -0.62 -0.74
CA ILE A 34 -2.46 -0.05 0.45
C ILE A 34 -1.17 -0.85 0.69
N ARG A 35 -0.03 -0.16 0.73
CA ARG A 35 1.28 -0.79 0.90
C ARG A 35 2.17 0.04 1.81
N GLY A 36 3.07 -0.66 2.51
CA GLY A 36 4.08 -0.02 3.33
C GLY A 36 5.14 0.68 2.49
N ILE A 37 5.71 1.75 3.04
CA ILE A 37 6.89 2.42 2.52
C ILE A 37 8.05 2.02 3.44
N ASP A 38 8.70 0.92 3.07
CA ASP A 38 9.88 0.41 3.77
C ASP A 38 11.16 0.90 3.06
N GLY A 39 12.22 1.19 3.81
CA GLY A 39 13.53 1.55 3.25
C GLY A 39 13.61 2.99 2.71
N VAL A 40 14.16 3.16 1.50
CA VAL A 40 14.33 4.49 0.89
C VAL A 40 12.97 4.98 0.37
N GLU A 41 12.40 5.97 1.05
CA GLU A 41 11.05 6.49 0.81
C GLU A 41 10.76 6.77 -0.68
N GLU A 42 11.66 7.47 -1.38
CA GLU A 42 11.47 7.84 -2.78
C GLU A 42 11.37 6.63 -3.72
N LEU A 43 12.24 5.63 -3.54
CA LEU A 43 12.23 4.41 -4.34
C LEU A 43 11.00 3.57 -4.05
N ALA A 44 10.64 3.44 -2.77
CA ALA A 44 9.46 2.71 -2.37
C ALA A 44 8.17 3.35 -2.91
N ILE A 45 8.08 4.69 -2.96
CA ILE A 45 6.94 5.39 -3.58
C ILE A 45 6.89 5.08 -5.08
N ILE A 46 8.03 5.14 -5.77
CA ILE A 46 8.11 4.84 -7.20
C ILE A 46 7.65 3.41 -7.49
N ASP A 47 8.23 2.44 -6.78
CA ASP A 47 7.93 1.02 -6.97
C ASP A 47 6.44 0.72 -6.72
N ASN A 48 5.86 1.27 -5.65
CA ASN A 48 4.45 1.07 -5.34
C ASN A 48 3.51 1.59 -6.44
N VAL A 49 3.80 2.77 -7.02
CA VAL A 49 2.98 3.32 -8.11
C VAL A 49 3.21 2.56 -9.41
N LEU A 50 4.45 2.21 -9.76
CA LEU A 50 4.73 1.42 -10.98
C LEU A 50 4.15 0.01 -10.89
N ASP A 51 4.18 -0.62 -9.72
CA ASP A 51 3.56 -1.93 -9.51
C ASP A 51 2.04 -1.84 -9.58
N ALA A 52 1.42 -0.76 -9.10
CA ALA A 52 0.00 -0.50 -9.33
C ALA A 52 -0.32 -0.38 -10.83
N MET A 53 0.52 0.34 -11.59
CA MET A 53 0.35 0.44 -13.05
C MET A 53 0.47 -0.93 -13.73
N ARG A 54 1.46 -1.74 -13.34
CA ARG A 54 1.65 -3.10 -13.85
C ARG A 54 0.49 -4.02 -13.50
N LEU A 55 0.00 -3.98 -12.25
CA LEU A 55 -1.10 -4.81 -11.79
C LEU A 55 -2.37 -4.60 -12.62
N HIS A 56 -2.63 -3.36 -13.01
CA HIS A 56 -3.80 -2.98 -13.80
C HIS A 56 -3.53 -2.93 -15.30
N ASN A 57 -2.33 -3.30 -15.77
CA ASN A 57 -1.90 -3.24 -17.16
C ASN A 57 -2.15 -1.86 -17.82
N VAL A 58 -1.79 -0.78 -17.13
CA VAL A 58 -1.94 0.59 -17.65
C VAL A 58 -0.59 1.21 -18.01
N ASP A 59 -0.48 1.74 -19.23
CA ASP A 59 0.74 2.40 -19.71
C ASP A 59 0.76 3.91 -19.39
N THR A 60 -0.41 4.52 -19.22
CA THR A 60 -0.56 5.95 -18.91
C THR A 60 -1.59 6.15 -17.81
N VAL A 61 -1.34 7.06 -16.89
CA VAL A 61 -2.24 7.32 -15.76
C VAL A 61 -2.20 8.80 -15.34
N ASP A 62 -3.36 9.34 -14.96
CA ASP A 62 -3.43 10.62 -14.26
C ASP A 62 -3.34 10.32 -12.75
N ILE A 63 -2.49 11.03 -12.01
CA ILE A 63 -2.32 10.86 -10.56
C ILE A 63 -2.75 12.15 -9.86
N GLU A 64 -3.67 12.02 -8.92
CA GLU A 64 -4.04 13.07 -7.97
C GLU A 64 -3.44 12.74 -6.60
N THR A 65 -2.66 13.66 -6.04
CA THR A 65 -2.02 13.48 -4.73
C THR A 65 -1.95 14.80 -3.97
N ASP A 66 -1.88 14.74 -2.66
CA ASP A 66 -1.54 15.86 -1.79
C ASP A 66 -0.09 15.80 -1.28
N SER A 67 0.66 14.75 -1.63
CA SER A 67 2.06 14.59 -1.28
C SER A 67 2.97 15.31 -2.28
N GLU A 68 3.72 16.29 -1.79
CA GLU A 68 4.75 16.97 -2.60
C GLU A 68 5.84 16.00 -3.09
N THR A 69 6.19 15.00 -2.29
CA THR A 69 7.22 14.01 -2.64
C THR A 69 6.75 13.19 -3.83
N LEU A 70 5.53 12.63 -3.78
CA LEU A 70 4.96 11.86 -4.89
C LEU A 70 4.85 12.73 -6.15
N PHE A 71 4.36 13.97 -5.99
CA PHE A 71 4.26 14.91 -7.09
C PHE A 71 5.60 15.15 -7.79
N LYS A 72 6.66 15.45 -7.04
CA LYS A 72 8.00 15.73 -7.59
C LYS A 72 8.61 14.51 -8.28
N LEU A 73 8.43 13.32 -7.70
CA LEU A 73 8.98 12.06 -8.24
C LEU A 73 8.36 11.70 -9.59
N PHE A 74 7.06 11.97 -9.79
CA PHE A 74 6.34 11.60 -11.01
C PHE A 74 6.24 12.70 -12.07
N LEU A 75 6.61 13.94 -11.74
CA LEU A 75 6.64 15.06 -12.69
C LEU A 75 7.46 14.79 -13.96
N PRO A 76 8.66 14.15 -13.92
CA PRO A 76 9.45 13.85 -15.11
C PRO A 76 9.05 12.53 -15.82
N VAL A 77 8.06 11.79 -15.32
CA VAL A 77 7.76 10.44 -15.82
C VAL A 77 6.82 10.51 -17.01
N ALA A 78 7.30 10.05 -18.17
CA ALA A 78 6.49 9.99 -19.39
C ALA A 78 5.29 9.05 -19.21
N GLY A 79 4.12 9.47 -19.70
CA GLY A 79 2.86 8.72 -19.57
C GLY A 79 2.13 8.92 -18.25
N VAL A 80 2.77 9.54 -17.25
CA VAL A 80 2.14 9.89 -15.97
C VAL A 80 1.85 11.39 -15.93
N LYS A 81 0.62 11.76 -15.64
CA LYS A 81 0.24 13.16 -15.40
C LYS A 81 -0.11 13.33 -13.94
N VAL A 82 0.79 13.90 -13.16
CA VAL A 82 0.60 14.11 -11.73
C VAL A 82 0.07 15.52 -11.43
N THR A 83 -0.89 15.62 -10.52
CA THR A 83 -1.53 16.88 -10.10
C THR A 83 -1.56 16.95 -8.58
N LEU A 84 -1.08 18.06 -8.02
CA LEU A 84 -1.25 18.37 -6.60
C LEU A 84 -2.67 18.85 -6.35
N VAL A 85 -3.39 18.17 -5.45
CA VAL A 85 -4.76 18.49 -5.05
C VAL A 85 -4.83 18.70 -3.53
N PRO A 86 -5.78 19.48 -3.01
CA PRO A 86 -5.99 19.59 -1.57
C PRO A 86 -6.41 18.26 -0.95
N SER A 87 -5.97 17.99 0.29
CA SER A 87 -6.32 16.76 1.02
C SER A 87 -7.83 16.53 1.19
N SER A 88 -8.65 17.59 1.11
CA SER A 88 -10.12 17.48 1.13
C SER A 88 -10.67 16.68 -0.06
N THR A 89 -10.04 16.76 -1.23
CA THR A 89 -10.38 15.97 -2.43
C THR A 89 -10.10 14.49 -2.20
N LEU A 90 -9.12 14.16 -1.35
CA LEU A 90 -8.69 12.79 -1.03
C LEU A 90 -9.28 12.29 0.30
N SER A 91 -10.31 12.96 0.82
CA SER A 91 -10.91 12.68 2.14
C SER A 91 -11.41 11.24 2.29
N GLY A 92 -11.84 10.59 1.20
CA GLY A 92 -12.23 9.18 1.20
C GLY A 92 -11.08 8.25 1.64
N LEU A 93 -9.89 8.43 1.06
CA LEU A 93 -8.69 7.67 1.43
C LEU A 93 -8.28 7.94 2.88
N TYR A 94 -8.27 9.21 3.29
CA TYR A 94 -7.94 9.57 4.67
C TYR A 94 -8.89 8.96 5.71
N ARG A 95 -10.18 8.89 5.39
CA ARG A 95 -11.19 8.27 6.26
C ARG A 95 -10.95 6.77 6.38
N GLN A 96 -10.58 6.10 5.30
CA GLN A 96 -10.28 4.67 5.32
C GLN A 96 -9.03 4.34 6.14
N LEU A 97 -8.01 5.19 6.12
CA LEU A 97 -6.81 5.05 6.95
C LEU A 97 -6.96 5.67 8.36
N SER A 98 -8.17 6.04 8.78
CA SER A 98 -8.39 6.61 10.11
C SER A 98 -8.62 5.51 11.15
N PRO A 99 -8.23 5.70 12.43
CA PRO A 99 -8.45 4.71 13.50
C PRO A 99 -9.90 4.24 13.66
N GLY A 100 -10.88 5.07 13.29
CA GLY A 100 -12.30 4.72 13.32
C GLY A 100 -12.78 3.91 12.12
N SER A 101 -11.89 3.54 11.20
CA SER A 101 -12.23 2.80 9.99
C SER A 101 -12.29 1.29 10.24
N PRO A 102 -13.22 0.55 9.60
CA PRO A 102 -13.29 -0.91 9.70
C PRO A 102 -12.01 -1.63 9.26
N ILE A 103 -11.22 -1.02 8.37
CA ILE A 103 -9.98 -1.61 7.87
C ILE A 103 -8.77 -1.29 8.77
N TYR A 104 -8.90 -0.32 9.68
CA TYR A 104 -7.76 0.14 10.47
C TYR A 104 -7.14 -0.93 11.36
N PRO A 105 -7.90 -1.82 12.05
CA PRO A 105 -7.30 -2.90 12.83
C PRO A 105 -6.43 -3.83 11.97
N ILE A 106 -6.83 -4.09 10.73
CA ILE A 106 -6.06 -4.93 9.79
C ILE A 106 -4.77 -4.21 9.38
N LEU A 107 -4.85 -2.89 9.14
CA LEU A 107 -3.67 -2.08 8.86
C LEU A 107 -2.74 -2.02 10.08
N GLU A 108 -3.31 -1.93 11.28
CA GLU A 108 -2.56 -1.94 12.53
C GLU A 108 -1.77 -3.24 12.68
N ASP A 109 -2.43 -4.40 12.53
CA ASP A 109 -1.77 -5.70 12.57
C ASP A 109 -0.65 -5.82 11.52
N ILE A 110 -0.88 -5.36 10.28
CA ILE A 110 0.11 -5.48 9.19
C ILE A 110 1.31 -4.55 9.37
N PHE A 111 1.08 -3.33 9.89
CA PHE A 111 2.09 -2.27 9.91
C PHE A 111 2.72 -2.03 11.29
N PHE A 112 2.12 -2.50 12.38
CA PHE A 112 2.64 -2.36 13.74
C PHE A 112 3.29 -3.64 14.28
N GLU A 113 2.96 -4.86 13.79
CA GLU A 113 3.64 -6.10 14.24
C GLU A 113 5.12 -6.20 13.83
N LYS A 114 5.66 -5.25 13.06
CA LYS A 114 7.06 -5.26 12.59
C LYS A 114 8.10 -4.86 13.64
N GLU A 115 7.72 -4.48 14.86
CA GLU A 115 8.67 -4.07 15.91
C GLU A 115 9.18 -5.20 16.83
N GLU A 116 8.71 -6.44 16.70
CA GLU A 116 9.25 -7.58 17.46
C GLU A 116 10.03 -8.54 16.54
N ASP A 117 11.29 -8.21 16.23
CA ASP A 117 12.40 -9.15 16.00
C ASP A 117 13.62 -8.38 15.43
N GLU A 118 14.19 -7.45 16.21
CA GLU A 118 15.66 -7.23 16.11
C GLU A 118 16.32 -8.30 16.99
N PRO A 119 16.96 -9.34 16.43
CA PRO A 119 17.80 -10.18 17.25
C PRO A 119 19.05 -9.36 17.57
N THR A 120 19.13 -8.88 18.81
CA THR A 120 20.40 -8.53 19.42
C THR A 120 21.32 -9.74 19.24
N GLU A 121 22.34 -9.64 18.39
CA GLU A 121 23.34 -10.69 18.19
C GLU A 121 24.19 -10.85 19.48
N GLU A 122 23.63 -11.49 20.49
CA GLU A 122 24.41 -12.22 21.49
C GLU A 122 24.52 -13.67 21.03
N ILE A 123 25.72 -13.97 20.52
CA ILE A 123 26.17 -15.31 20.15
C ILE A 123 25.85 -16.31 21.25
N LYS A 124 24.99 -17.30 20.95
CA LYS A 124 25.00 -18.64 21.56
C LYS A 124 24.31 -19.63 20.62
N GLU A 125 25.12 -20.47 19.98
CA GLU A 125 24.70 -21.73 19.36
C GLU A 125 23.93 -22.58 20.37
N ILE A 126 22.68 -22.99 20.09
CA ILE A 126 22.12 -24.33 20.36
C ILE A 126 20.99 -24.58 19.33
N GLU A 127 21.07 -25.71 18.61
CA GLU A 127 20.03 -26.25 17.72
C GLU A 127 18.71 -26.52 18.46
N GLU A 128 17.57 -26.14 17.87
CA GLU A 128 16.39 -26.99 17.85
C GLU A 128 15.43 -26.55 16.72
N ASN A 129 15.12 -27.49 15.85
CA ASN A 129 14.34 -27.38 14.62
C ASN A 129 12.95 -26.72 14.81
N PRO A 130 12.65 -25.55 14.20
CA PRO A 130 11.27 -25.09 14.09
C PRO A 130 10.69 -25.55 12.75
N GLU A 131 9.52 -26.19 12.80
CA GLU A 131 8.71 -26.50 11.62
C GLU A 131 8.60 -25.27 10.70
N PRO A 132 8.63 -25.44 9.36
CA PRO A 132 8.60 -24.31 8.45
C PRO A 132 7.32 -23.49 8.65
N ARG A 133 7.46 -22.28 9.19
CA ARG A 133 6.39 -21.27 9.23
C ARG A 133 5.83 -21.15 7.80
N LYS A 134 4.55 -21.47 7.62
CA LYS A 134 3.93 -21.44 6.30
C LYS A 134 4.06 -20.04 5.69
N PRO A 135 4.53 -19.93 4.44
CA PRO A 135 4.68 -18.66 3.76
C PRO A 135 3.41 -17.81 3.79
N TRP A 136 3.58 -16.49 3.93
CA TRP A 136 2.50 -15.51 4.06
C TRP A 136 1.39 -15.65 3.01
N TYR A 137 1.74 -16.00 1.77
CA TYR A 137 0.78 -16.20 0.68
C TYR A 137 -0.21 -17.34 0.98
N ILE A 138 0.18 -18.38 1.72
CA ILE A 138 -0.70 -19.50 2.08
C ILE A 138 -1.79 -19.06 3.07
N ARG A 139 -1.48 -18.15 4.00
CA ARG A 139 -2.48 -17.60 4.95
C ARG A 139 -3.47 -16.68 4.23
N PHE A 140 -2.99 -15.90 3.26
CA PHE A 140 -3.83 -15.02 2.42
C PHE A 140 -4.86 -15.81 1.59
N PHE A 141 -4.45 -16.90 0.94
CA PHE A 141 -5.38 -17.76 0.17
C PHE A 141 -6.41 -18.50 1.03
N GLN A 142 -6.08 -18.84 2.29
CA GLN A 142 -7.03 -19.48 3.21
C GLN A 142 -8.11 -18.51 3.69
N TYR A 143 -7.76 -17.23 3.92
CA TYR A 143 -8.74 -16.20 4.27
C TYR A 143 -9.71 -15.93 3.12
N ILE A 144 -9.20 -15.80 1.88
CA ILE A 144 -10.06 -15.62 0.70
C ILE A 144 -11.02 -16.80 0.54
N LYS A 145 -10.56 -18.05 0.70
CA LYS A 145 -11.45 -19.21 0.66
C LYS A 145 -12.51 -19.19 1.76
N GLY A 146 -12.18 -18.73 2.98
CA GLY A 146 -13.13 -18.65 4.09
C GLY A 146 -14.24 -17.62 3.87
N VAL A 147 -13.97 -16.54 3.14
CA VAL A 147 -14.95 -15.48 2.83
C VAL A 147 -15.91 -15.89 1.71
N PHE A 148 -15.47 -16.72 0.75
CA PHE A 148 -16.31 -17.15 -0.40
C PHE A 148 -17.03 -18.50 -0.22
N LEU A 149 -16.79 -19.25 0.86
CA LEU A 149 -17.42 -20.56 1.13
C LEU A 149 -18.51 -20.51 2.20
N ASN A 150 -18.90 -19.32 2.65
CA ASN A 150 -19.96 -19.12 3.66
C ASN A 150 -21.27 -18.55 3.08
N ASP A 151 -21.49 -18.71 1.77
CA ASP A 151 -22.81 -18.57 1.11
C ASP A 151 -23.28 -19.94 0.56
#